data_AF-A0A2T2YMA5-F1
#
_entry.id   AF-A0A2T2YMA5-F1
#
_cell.length_a   1.000
_cell.length_b   1.000
_cell.length_c   1.000
_cell.angle_alpha   90.00
_cell.angle_beta   90.00
_cell.angle_gamma   90.00
#
_symmetry.space_group_name_H-M   'P 1'
#
loop_
_entity.id
_entity.type
_entity.pdbx_description
1 polymer ?
#
loop_
_entity_poly.entity_id
_entity_poly.type
_entity_poly.pdbx_seq_one_letter_code
_entity_poly.pdbx_strand_id
1 'polypeptide(L)'
;MDWRQKTIDEVYNGDVEQFEEAYAFALAEGRRYTIKWQDMADAATTLPEYTVKGRDLIERLLGYLPHDCIVLGYEPYLRGLIQSHERGMLSDEAFTKQAEEHVKLIRNFQMTENACLTYEPYVYEQYKTYLSHYEADVKARIFSFLKYEPKLEHSVLAEIWMRKVMAKDTFQLPSYITPVDFKVITVIKYREALLEYGKDIADASPLYGFEPAIIK
;
A
#
# COMPACT_ATOMS: atom_id res chain seq x y z
N MET A 1 -14.99 28.26 -27.71
CA MET A 1 -15.18 28.16 -26.25
C MET A 1 -14.11 27.21 -25.73
N ASP A 2 -13.33 27.62 -24.73
CA ASP A 2 -12.35 26.75 -24.08
C ASP A 2 -13.07 25.53 -23.49
N TRP A 3 -12.48 24.34 -23.62
CA TRP A 3 -13.07 23.08 -23.15
C TRP A 3 -13.32 23.14 -21.63
N ARG A 4 -12.44 23.82 -20.89
CA ARG A 4 -12.57 24.04 -19.46
C ARG A 4 -13.85 24.81 -19.13
N GLN A 5 -14.05 25.96 -19.79
CA GLN A 5 -15.24 26.79 -19.56
C GLN A 5 -16.53 26.04 -19.93
N LYS A 6 -16.52 25.28 -21.02
CA LYS A 6 -17.67 24.46 -21.42
C LYS A 6 -18.05 23.43 -20.36
N THR A 7 -17.06 22.73 -19.77
CA THR A 7 -17.31 21.74 -18.71
C THR A 7 -17.83 22.38 -17.44
N ILE A 8 -17.28 23.53 -17.03
CA ILE A 8 -17.75 24.29 -15.86
C ILE A 8 -19.23 24.65 -16.04
N ASP A 9 -19.59 25.19 -17.20
CA ASP A 9 -20.96 25.67 -17.46
C ASP A 9 -21.96 24.50 -17.60
N GLU A 10 -21.59 23.42 -18.30
CA GLU A 10 -22.51 22.32 -18.64
C GLU A 10 -22.62 21.24 -17.56
N VAL A 11 -21.55 20.96 -16.80
CA VAL A 11 -21.50 19.85 -15.83
C VAL A 11 -21.56 20.35 -14.38
N TYR A 12 -20.90 21.48 -14.11
CA TYR A 12 -20.81 22.06 -12.77
C TYR A 12 -21.71 23.29 -12.59
N ASN A 13 -22.60 23.56 -13.55
CA ASN A 13 -23.56 24.69 -13.52
C ASN A 13 -22.92 26.05 -13.26
N GLY A 14 -21.69 26.27 -13.75
CA GLY A 14 -20.93 27.50 -13.51
C GLY A 14 -20.10 27.52 -12.22
N ASP A 15 -20.13 26.45 -11.41
CA ASP A 15 -19.36 26.34 -10.16
C ASP A 15 -17.89 26.02 -10.45
N VAL A 16 -17.06 27.07 -10.46
CA VAL A 16 -15.62 26.98 -10.74
C VAL A 16 -14.88 26.27 -9.60
N GLU A 17 -15.26 26.50 -8.35
CA GLU A 17 -14.56 25.90 -7.19
C GLU A 17 -14.79 24.39 -7.17
N GLN A 18 -16.04 23.95 -7.36
CA GLN A 18 -16.36 22.54 -7.44
C GLN A 18 -15.66 21.84 -8.62
N PHE A 19 -15.52 22.52 -9.76
CA PHE A 19 -14.75 22.00 -10.88
C PHE A 19 -13.27 21.84 -10.57
N GLU A 20 -12.61 22.85 -9.98
CA GLU A 20 -11.19 22.80 -9.65
C GLU A 20 -10.89 21.71 -8.61
N GLU A 21 -11.75 21.53 -7.60
CA GLU A 21 -11.64 20.43 -6.64
C GLU A 21 -11.76 19.06 -7.31
N ALA A 22 -12.78 18.88 -8.15
CA ALA A 22 -13.00 17.62 -8.87
C ALA A 22 -11.87 17.33 -9.86
N TYR A 23 -11.35 18.35 -10.54
CA TYR A 23 -10.24 18.24 -11.48
C TYR A 23 -8.93 17.90 -10.77
N ALA A 24 -8.62 18.56 -9.66
CA ALA A 24 -7.47 18.26 -8.82
C ALA A 24 -7.53 16.83 -8.28
N PHE A 25 -8.71 16.41 -7.80
CA PHE A 25 -8.95 15.03 -7.36
C PHE A 25 -8.74 14.02 -8.50
N ALA A 26 -9.31 14.27 -9.68
CA ALA A 26 -9.17 13.39 -10.84
C ALA A 26 -7.71 13.31 -11.33
N LEU A 27 -6.98 14.42 -11.31
CA LEU A 27 -5.55 14.43 -11.61
C LEU A 27 -4.73 13.65 -10.58
N ALA A 28 -5.03 13.80 -9.30
CA ALA A 28 -4.35 13.06 -8.23
C ALA A 28 -4.61 11.54 -8.36
N GLU A 29 -5.86 11.14 -8.54
CA GLU A 29 -6.24 9.73 -8.78
C GLU A 29 -5.62 9.19 -10.08
N GLY A 30 -5.63 9.98 -11.16
CA GLY A 30 -5.02 9.61 -12.43
C GLY A 30 -3.50 9.45 -12.33
N ARG A 31 -2.84 10.24 -11.47
CA ARG A 31 -1.39 10.15 -11.24
C ARG A 31 -1.01 9.06 -10.24
N ARG A 32 -1.93 8.60 -9.41
CA ARG A 32 -1.69 7.61 -8.34
C ARG A 32 -1.01 6.32 -8.80
N TYR A 33 -1.29 5.91 -10.04
CA TYR A 33 -0.73 4.70 -10.65
C TYR A 33 0.27 4.99 -11.77
N THR A 34 0.83 6.21 -11.81
CA THR A 34 1.85 6.57 -12.80
C THR A 34 3.09 5.71 -12.58
N ILE A 35 3.57 5.12 -13.66
CA ILE A 35 4.85 4.39 -13.71
C ILE A 35 5.79 5.20 -14.59
N LYS A 36 7.02 5.44 -14.13
CA LYS A 36 8.03 6.08 -14.98
C LYS A 36 8.53 5.06 -15.99
N TRP A 37 8.73 5.50 -17.24
CA TRP A 37 9.29 4.65 -18.29
C TRP A 37 10.65 4.05 -17.91
N GLN A 38 11.46 4.81 -17.17
CA GLN A 38 12.76 4.34 -16.70
C GLN A 38 12.62 3.15 -15.74
N ASP A 39 11.68 3.20 -14.79
CA ASP A 39 11.47 2.10 -13.84
C ASP A 39 11.05 0.81 -14.57
N MET A 40 10.26 0.91 -15.63
CA MET A 40 9.91 -0.24 -16.49
C MET A 40 11.12 -0.76 -17.26
N ALA A 41 11.94 0.14 -17.83
CA ALA A 41 13.13 -0.25 -18.57
C ALA A 41 14.12 -0.98 -17.65
N ASP A 42 14.43 -0.41 -16.48
CA ASP A 42 15.35 -0.97 -15.51
C ASP A 42 14.85 -2.33 -15.00
N ALA A 43 13.55 -2.45 -14.72
CA ALA A 43 12.94 -3.72 -14.31
C ALA A 43 12.93 -4.78 -15.42
N ALA A 44 12.91 -4.38 -16.69
CA ALA A 44 12.98 -5.32 -17.81
C ALA A 44 14.42 -5.80 -18.10
N THR A 45 15.44 -4.97 -17.84
CA THR A 45 16.82 -5.28 -18.20
C THR A 45 17.68 -5.81 -17.06
N THR A 46 17.36 -5.45 -15.81
CA THR A 46 18.21 -5.81 -14.65
C THR A 46 17.90 -7.22 -14.16
N LEU A 47 18.81 -8.17 -14.41
CA LEU A 47 18.73 -9.54 -13.89
C LEU A 47 17.34 -10.18 -14.08
N PRO A 48 16.78 -10.20 -15.30
CA PRO A 48 15.38 -10.58 -15.54
C PRO A 48 15.03 -11.98 -15.04
N GLU A 49 16.00 -12.90 -15.00
CA GLU A 49 15.85 -14.25 -14.46
C GLU A 49 15.52 -14.29 -12.96
N TYR A 50 15.76 -13.20 -12.23
CA TYR A 50 15.47 -13.05 -10.82
C TYR A 50 14.14 -12.35 -10.51
N THR A 51 13.36 -11.94 -11.52
CA THR A 51 12.11 -11.18 -11.36
C THR A 51 11.11 -11.86 -10.42
N VAL A 52 10.89 -13.17 -10.60
CA VAL A 52 9.94 -13.93 -9.77
C VAL A 52 10.44 -13.98 -8.33
N LYS A 53 11.71 -14.34 -8.13
CA LYS A 53 12.32 -14.40 -6.79
C LYS A 53 12.30 -13.05 -6.07
N GLY A 54 12.53 -11.95 -6.78
CA GLY A 54 12.49 -10.61 -6.21
C GLY A 54 11.10 -10.21 -5.74
N ARG A 55 10.06 -10.49 -6.54
CA ARG A 55 8.66 -10.28 -6.15
C ARG A 55 8.21 -11.20 -5.01
N ASP A 56 8.58 -12.47 -5.07
CA ASP A 56 8.28 -13.45 -4.01
C ASP A 56 8.92 -13.02 -2.69
N LEU A 57 10.14 -12.46 -2.71
CA LEU A 57 10.80 -11.93 -1.53
C LEU A 57 10.03 -10.75 -0.92
N ILE A 58 9.52 -9.82 -1.75
CA ILE A 58 8.67 -8.71 -1.29
C ILE A 58 7.40 -9.26 -0.66
N GLU A 59 6.72 -10.18 -1.34
CA GLU A 59 5.46 -10.75 -0.86
C GLU A 59 5.63 -11.56 0.43
N ARG A 60 6.72 -12.33 0.57
CA ARG A 60 7.02 -13.07 1.81
C ARG A 60 7.26 -12.13 3.00
N LEU A 61 8.01 -11.04 2.79
CA LEU A 61 8.34 -10.09 3.84
C LEU A 61 7.16 -9.17 4.21
N LEU A 62 6.31 -8.79 3.26
CA LEU A 62 5.13 -7.96 3.52
C LEU A 62 3.85 -8.75 3.83
N GLY A 63 3.77 -9.99 3.36
CA GLY A 63 2.55 -10.81 3.30
C GLY A 63 1.64 -10.49 2.11
N TYR A 64 2.03 -9.54 1.25
CA TYR A 64 1.32 -9.15 0.02
C TYR A 64 2.28 -8.49 -0.97
N LEU A 65 1.93 -8.50 -2.26
CA LEU A 65 2.66 -7.75 -3.28
C LEU A 65 2.02 -6.36 -3.50
N PRO A 66 2.76 -5.26 -3.29
CA PRO A 66 2.28 -3.91 -3.63
C PRO A 66 2.06 -3.74 -5.14
N HIS A 67 1.38 -2.66 -5.52
CA HIS A 67 1.12 -2.35 -6.93
C HIS A 67 2.43 -2.02 -7.68
N ASP A 68 2.48 -2.29 -8.99
CA ASP A 68 3.67 -2.12 -9.82
C ASP A 68 4.20 -0.68 -9.87
N CYS A 69 3.32 0.33 -9.75
CA CYS A 69 3.73 1.73 -9.60
C CYS A 69 4.59 2.02 -8.36
N ILE A 70 4.62 1.09 -7.41
CA ILE A 70 5.49 1.13 -6.24
C ILE A 70 6.66 0.17 -6.47
N VAL A 71 6.38 -1.09 -6.79
CA VAL A 71 7.38 -2.17 -6.82
C VAL A 71 8.49 -1.92 -7.84
N LEU A 72 8.16 -1.42 -9.04
CA LEU A 72 9.12 -1.34 -10.16
C LEU A 72 10.34 -0.47 -9.86
N GLY A 73 10.19 0.59 -9.07
CA GLY A 73 11.29 1.48 -8.71
C GLY A 73 12.28 0.90 -7.70
N TYR A 74 11.94 -0.23 -7.05
CA TYR A 74 12.74 -0.78 -5.94
C TYR A 74 13.17 -2.24 -6.17
N GLU A 75 12.33 -3.05 -6.82
CA GLU A 75 12.55 -4.49 -6.95
C GLU A 75 13.84 -4.90 -7.70
N PRO A 76 14.35 -4.17 -8.71
CA PRO A 76 15.63 -4.50 -9.35
C PRO A 76 16.81 -4.61 -8.39
N TYR A 77 16.85 -3.81 -7.32
CA TYR A 77 17.88 -3.91 -6.29
C TYR A 77 17.82 -5.25 -5.54
N LEU A 78 16.61 -5.74 -5.23
CA LEU A 78 16.42 -7.02 -4.56
C LEU A 78 16.94 -8.19 -5.41
N ARG A 79 16.80 -8.12 -6.73
CA ARG A 79 17.39 -9.11 -7.64
C ARG A 79 18.92 -9.16 -7.51
N GLY A 80 19.55 -8.00 -7.40
CA GLY A 80 20.99 -7.89 -7.15
C GLY A 80 21.41 -8.48 -5.80
N LEU A 81 20.62 -8.25 -4.74
CA LEU A 81 20.84 -8.86 -3.43
C LEU A 81 20.73 -10.39 -3.48
N ILE A 82 19.69 -10.91 -4.13
CA ILE A 82 19.46 -12.36 -4.26
C ILE A 82 20.63 -13.00 -5.02
N GLN A 83 21.02 -12.45 -6.18
CA GLN A 83 22.17 -12.96 -6.92
C GLN A 83 23.46 -12.94 -6.08
N SER A 84 23.68 -11.87 -5.31
CA SER A 84 24.88 -11.73 -4.48
C SER A 84 24.91 -12.76 -3.35
N HIS A 85 23.77 -13.04 -2.74
CA HIS A 85 23.60 -14.09 -1.74
C HIS A 85 23.83 -15.48 -2.34
N GLU A 86 23.20 -15.80 -3.47
CA GLU A 86 23.35 -17.10 -4.14
C GLU A 86 24.79 -17.39 -4.60
N ARG A 87 25.57 -16.34 -4.86
CA ARG A 87 27.01 -16.45 -5.20
C ARG A 87 27.92 -16.49 -3.99
N GLY A 88 27.38 -16.48 -2.78
CA GLY A 88 28.15 -16.48 -1.53
C GLY A 88 28.87 -15.17 -1.23
N MET A 89 28.51 -14.06 -1.91
CA MET A 89 29.11 -12.74 -1.68
C MET A 89 28.44 -12.00 -0.50
N LEU A 90 27.23 -12.41 -0.12
CA LEU A 90 26.52 -11.94 1.07
C LEU A 90 26.26 -13.12 2.00
N SER A 91 26.49 -12.91 3.30
CA SER A 91 26.03 -13.85 4.32
C SER A 91 24.51 -13.83 4.44
N ASP A 92 23.94 -14.91 4.95
CA ASP A 92 22.53 -15.04 5.32
C ASP A 92 22.00 -13.85 6.15
N GLU A 93 22.75 -13.47 7.19
CA GLU A 93 22.39 -12.35 8.07
C GLU A 93 22.40 -11.01 7.31
N ALA A 94 23.45 -10.77 6.51
CA ALA A 94 23.58 -9.54 5.75
C ALA A 94 22.50 -9.43 4.66
N PHE A 95 22.18 -10.54 3.99
CA PHE A 95 21.09 -10.61 3.02
C PHE A 95 19.74 -10.31 3.68
N THR A 96 19.44 -10.97 4.81
CA THR A 96 18.17 -10.79 5.52
C THR A 96 17.97 -9.33 5.94
N LYS A 97 18.99 -8.74 6.55
CA LYS A 97 18.93 -7.35 7.00
C LYS A 97 18.71 -6.38 5.84
N GLN A 98 19.50 -6.50 4.77
CA GLN A 98 19.41 -5.59 3.62
C GLN A 98 18.08 -5.76 2.86
N ALA A 99 17.59 -6.99 2.73
CA ALA A 99 16.30 -7.27 2.12
C ALA A 99 15.16 -6.64 2.94
N GLU A 100 15.17 -6.81 4.27
CA GLU A 100 14.16 -6.22 5.15
C GLU A 100 14.18 -4.68 5.09
N GLU A 101 15.37 -4.07 5.20
CA GLU A 101 15.53 -2.61 5.09
C GLU A 101 15.01 -2.08 3.75
N HIS A 102 15.28 -2.79 2.65
CA HIS A 102 14.82 -2.36 1.33
C HIS A 102 13.32 -2.56 1.13
N VAL A 103 12.75 -3.66 1.64
CA VAL A 103 11.29 -3.87 1.60
C VAL A 103 10.56 -2.87 2.50
N LYS A 104 11.17 -2.38 3.59
CA LYS A 104 10.63 -1.23 4.34
C LYS A 104 10.53 0.03 3.48
N LEU A 105 11.47 0.30 2.56
CA LEU A 105 11.35 1.42 1.63
C LEU A 105 10.11 1.29 0.74
N ILE A 106 9.85 0.08 0.21
CA ILE A 106 8.67 -0.22 -0.61
C ILE A 106 7.38 0.01 0.21
N ARG A 107 7.33 -0.51 1.44
CA ARG A 107 6.20 -0.29 2.36
C ARG A 107 6.02 1.19 2.67
N ASN A 108 7.07 1.90 3.03
CA ASN A 108 7.00 3.32 3.41
C ASN A 108 6.51 4.18 2.25
N PHE A 109 6.95 3.88 1.02
CA PHE A 109 6.45 4.55 -0.18
C PHE A 109 4.94 4.31 -0.34
N GLN A 110 4.46 3.07 -0.18
CA GLN A 110 3.03 2.77 -0.17
C GLN A 110 2.26 3.52 0.92
N MET A 111 2.87 3.71 2.09
CA MET A 111 2.25 4.38 3.22
C MET A 111 2.22 5.91 3.08
N THR A 112 2.71 6.51 2.00
CA THR A 112 2.77 7.97 1.84
C THR A 112 1.40 8.65 2.05
N GLU A 113 0.32 8.06 1.53
CA GLU A 113 -1.06 8.56 1.73
C GLU A 113 -1.57 8.39 3.18
N ASN A 114 -0.95 7.49 3.95
CA ASN A 114 -1.27 7.19 5.33
C ASN A 114 -0.27 7.83 6.32
N ALA A 115 0.69 8.63 5.83
CA ALA A 115 1.74 9.26 6.63
C ALA A 115 1.32 10.60 7.25
N CYS A 116 0.06 11.01 7.10
CA CYS A 116 -0.50 12.20 7.74
C CYS A 116 -0.94 11.92 9.19
N LEU A 117 -0.74 12.92 10.07
CA LEU A 117 -1.18 12.86 11.47
C LEU A 117 -2.70 12.86 11.60
N THR A 118 -3.39 13.49 10.66
CA THR A 118 -4.85 13.55 10.61
C THR A 118 -5.30 13.42 9.17
N TYR A 119 -6.37 12.66 8.95
CA TYR A 119 -7.03 12.64 7.66
C TYR A 119 -7.93 13.85 7.48
N GLU A 120 -8.13 14.23 6.23
CA GLU A 120 -9.11 15.22 5.85
C GLU A 120 -10.53 14.81 6.28
N PRO A 121 -11.40 15.75 6.69
CA PRO A 121 -12.75 15.45 7.17
C PRO A 121 -13.57 14.57 6.23
N TYR A 122 -13.41 14.75 4.91
CA TYR A 122 -14.15 13.96 3.92
C TYR A 122 -13.87 12.45 4.03
N VAL A 123 -12.69 12.04 4.51
CA VAL A 123 -12.34 10.62 4.69
C VAL A 123 -13.23 9.99 5.76
N TYR A 124 -13.51 10.71 6.84
CA TYR A 124 -14.41 10.25 7.90
C TYR A 124 -15.88 10.25 7.46
N GLU A 125 -16.29 11.22 6.64
CA GLU A 125 -17.63 11.21 6.05
C GLU A 125 -17.80 10.04 5.06
N GLN A 126 -16.76 9.75 4.26
CA GLN A 126 -16.72 8.57 3.42
C GLN A 126 -16.78 7.29 4.26
N TYR A 127 -16.08 7.22 5.39
CA TYR A 127 -16.14 6.05 6.29
C TYR A 127 -17.56 5.76 6.77
N LYS A 128 -18.35 6.79 7.08
CA LYS A 128 -19.74 6.62 7.56
C LYS A 128 -20.70 6.16 6.46
N THR A 129 -20.47 6.59 5.22
CA THR A 129 -21.45 6.46 4.13
C THR A 129 -21.10 5.37 3.12
N TYR A 130 -19.82 5.17 2.83
CA TYR A 130 -19.34 4.28 1.78
C TYR A 130 -19.37 2.81 2.24
N LEU A 131 -20.20 2.02 1.55
CA LEU A 131 -20.33 0.58 1.76
C LEU A 131 -20.53 0.19 3.24
N SER A 132 -21.32 0.99 3.97
CA SER A 132 -21.50 0.89 5.42
C SER A 132 -22.04 -0.47 5.89
N HIS A 133 -22.76 -1.20 5.04
CA HIS A 133 -23.26 -2.54 5.35
C HIS A 133 -22.15 -3.59 5.59
N TYR A 134 -20.91 -3.34 5.13
CA TYR A 134 -19.75 -4.21 5.43
C TYR A 134 -19.00 -3.83 6.72
N GLU A 135 -19.41 -2.78 7.45
CA GLU A 135 -18.67 -2.29 8.61
C GLU A 135 -18.43 -3.38 9.66
N ALA A 136 -19.50 -4.09 10.05
CA ALA A 136 -19.43 -5.12 11.08
C ALA A 136 -18.49 -6.27 10.68
N ASP A 137 -18.55 -6.72 9.41
CA ASP A 137 -17.73 -7.81 8.89
C ASP A 137 -16.25 -7.43 8.84
N VAL A 138 -15.95 -6.20 8.39
CA VAL A 138 -14.58 -5.68 8.36
C VAL A 138 -14.01 -5.56 9.76
N LYS A 139 -14.76 -5.00 10.73
CA LYS A 139 -14.33 -4.90 12.12
C LYS A 139 -14.09 -6.27 12.75
N ALA A 140 -15.00 -7.21 12.54
CA ALA A 140 -14.86 -8.59 13.03
C ALA A 140 -13.61 -9.26 12.45
N ARG A 141 -13.34 -9.08 11.16
CA ARG A 141 -12.16 -9.62 10.50
C ARG A 141 -10.86 -9.01 11.02
N ILE A 142 -10.79 -7.68 11.13
CA ILE A 142 -9.63 -6.98 11.70
C ILE A 142 -9.37 -7.44 13.14
N PHE A 143 -10.41 -7.50 13.98
CA PHE A 143 -10.32 -7.99 15.35
C PHE A 143 -9.81 -9.44 15.39
N SER A 144 -10.24 -10.30 14.46
CA SER A 144 -9.82 -11.70 14.43
C SER A 144 -8.31 -11.88 14.25
N PHE A 145 -7.64 -10.97 13.53
CA PHE A 145 -6.20 -11.04 13.28
C PHE A 145 -5.37 -10.15 14.22
N LEU A 146 -5.85 -8.95 14.56
CA LEU A 146 -5.16 -8.05 15.50
C LEU A 146 -5.37 -8.42 16.96
N LYS A 147 -6.47 -9.11 17.29
CA LYS A 147 -6.90 -9.45 18.67
C LYS A 147 -7.32 -8.26 19.54
N TYR A 148 -7.51 -7.08 18.92
CA TYR A 148 -8.09 -5.90 19.53
C TYR A 148 -8.78 -5.05 18.47
N GLU A 149 -9.61 -4.10 18.90
CA GLU A 149 -10.21 -3.09 18.03
C GLU A 149 -9.29 -1.86 17.97
N PRO A 150 -8.69 -1.53 16.81
CA PRO A 150 -7.85 -0.35 16.68
C PRO A 150 -8.69 0.93 16.78
N LYS A 151 -8.08 2.03 17.20
CA LYS A 151 -8.72 3.34 17.13
C LYS A 151 -9.03 3.70 15.68
N LEU A 152 -10.15 4.38 15.44
CA LEU A 152 -10.60 4.74 14.10
C LEU A 152 -9.54 5.55 13.31
N GLU A 153 -8.82 6.46 13.98
CA GLU A 153 -7.73 7.25 13.38
C GLU A 153 -6.55 6.40 12.87
N HIS A 154 -6.41 5.17 13.37
CA HIS A 154 -5.42 4.18 12.90
C HIS A 154 -5.95 3.34 11.73
N SER A 155 -7.26 3.10 11.68
CA SER A 155 -7.86 2.08 10.80
C SER A 155 -8.73 2.60 9.65
N VAL A 156 -9.17 3.86 9.67
CA VAL A 156 -10.22 4.39 8.78
C VAL A 156 -10.00 4.07 7.28
N LEU A 157 -8.83 4.36 6.71
CA LEU A 157 -8.55 4.05 5.30
C LEU A 157 -8.39 2.55 5.04
N ALA A 158 -7.84 1.80 5.99
CA ALA A 158 -7.70 0.36 5.88
C ALA A 158 -9.07 -0.34 5.86
N GLU A 159 -10.00 0.12 6.70
CA GLU A 159 -11.37 -0.35 6.74
C GLU A 159 -12.14 0.00 5.46
N ILE A 160 -12.08 1.26 5.00
CA ILE A 160 -12.71 1.67 3.72
C ILE A 160 -12.21 0.80 2.56
N TRP A 161 -10.89 0.56 2.52
CA TRP A 161 -10.29 -0.27 1.48
C TRP A 161 -10.77 -1.72 1.58
N MET A 162 -10.84 -2.31 2.77
CA MET A 162 -11.33 -3.68 2.94
C MET A 162 -12.80 -3.83 2.57
N ARG A 163 -13.65 -2.84 2.89
CA ARG A 163 -15.05 -2.81 2.41
C ARG A 163 -15.12 -2.83 0.88
N LYS A 164 -14.26 -2.04 0.22
CA LYS A 164 -14.15 -2.05 -1.25
C LYS A 164 -13.70 -3.41 -1.79
N VAL A 165 -12.81 -4.13 -1.08
CA VAL A 165 -12.40 -5.49 -1.46
C VAL A 165 -13.57 -6.47 -1.30
N MET A 166 -14.28 -6.43 -0.18
CA MET A 166 -15.44 -7.30 0.07
C MET A 166 -16.59 -7.07 -0.91
N ALA A 167 -16.77 -5.81 -1.36
CA ALA A 167 -17.77 -5.46 -2.36
C ALA A 167 -17.38 -5.82 -3.80
N LYS A 168 -16.10 -6.12 -4.06
CA LYS A 168 -15.71 -6.69 -5.35
C LYS A 168 -16.07 -8.17 -5.29
N ASP A 169 -17.16 -8.54 -5.95
CA ASP A 169 -17.68 -9.93 -6.12
C ASP A 169 -16.70 -10.91 -6.81
N THR A 170 -15.41 -10.58 -6.83
CA THR A 170 -14.32 -11.34 -7.42
C THR A 170 -13.84 -12.50 -6.56
N PHE A 171 -13.94 -12.41 -5.24
CA PHE A 171 -13.63 -13.53 -4.33
C PHE A 171 -14.18 -13.28 -2.93
N GLN A 172 -14.55 -14.34 -2.23
CA GLN A 172 -14.91 -14.27 -0.81
C GLN A 172 -13.65 -14.42 0.04
N LEU A 173 -13.49 -13.53 1.02
CA LEU A 173 -12.36 -13.60 1.95
C LEU A 173 -12.49 -14.87 2.82
N PRO A 174 -11.50 -15.78 2.78
CA PRO A 174 -11.53 -17.01 3.57
C PRO A 174 -11.32 -16.71 5.06
N SER A 175 -11.54 -17.71 5.93
CA SER A 175 -11.36 -17.56 7.38
C SER A 175 -9.90 -17.43 7.82
N TYR A 176 -8.94 -17.84 6.99
CA TYR A 176 -7.52 -17.67 7.24
C TYR A 176 -7.01 -16.31 6.74
N ILE A 177 -5.81 -15.94 7.17
CA ILE A 177 -5.17 -14.68 6.81
C ILE A 177 -4.73 -14.67 5.34
N THR A 178 -5.01 -13.58 4.63
CA THR A 178 -4.72 -13.41 3.20
C THR A 178 -3.87 -12.16 2.94
N PRO A 179 -3.32 -11.97 1.73
CA PRO A 179 -2.62 -10.74 1.37
C PRO A 179 -3.40 -9.44 1.63
N VAL A 180 -4.73 -9.50 1.53
CA VAL A 180 -5.62 -8.37 1.87
C VAL A 180 -5.49 -8.00 3.34
N ASP A 181 -5.43 -9.00 4.21
CA ASP A 181 -5.34 -8.81 5.65
C ASP A 181 -3.97 -8.26 6.04
N PHE A 182 -2.88 -8.77 5.47
CA PHE A 182 -1.54 -8.21 5.72
C PHE A 182 -1.44 -6.76 5.32
N LYS A 183 -2.04 -6.37 4.19
CA LYS A 183 -2.06 -4.97 3.78
C LYS A 183 -2.83 -4.11 4.79
N VAL A 184 -4.00 -4.54 5.24
CA VAL A 184 -4.78 -3.82 6.26
C VAL A 184 -4.03 -3.71 7.58
N ILE A 185 -3.47 -4.81 8.06
CA ILE A 185 -2.64 -4.86 9.28
C ILE A 185 -1.45 -3.90 9.14
N THR A 186 -0.76 -3.92 8.00
CA THR A 186 0.38 -3.03 7.75
C THR A 186 -0.02 -1.56 7.85
N VAL A 187 -1.14 -1.17 7.24
CA VAL A 187 -1.63 0.23 7.32
C VAL A 187 -1.95 0.61 8.76
N ILE A 188 -2.70 -0.24 9.49
CA ILE A 188 -3.11 0.02 10.87
C ILE A 188 -1.89 0.15 11.77
N LYS A 189 -0.96 -0.81 11.69
CA LYS A 189 0.25 -0.83 12.52
C LYS A 189 1.22 0.29 12.20
N TYR A 190 1.35 0.66 10.93
CA TYR A 190 2.14 1.83 10.54
C TYR A 190 1.54 3.11 11.13
N ARG A 191 0.20 3.27 11.07
CA ARG A 191 -0.46 4.45 11.64
C ARG A 191 -0.41 4.49 13.16
N GLU A 192 -0.56 3.35 13.84
CA GLU A 192 -0.33 3.25 15.28
C GLU A 192 1.05 3.80 15.65
N ALA A 193 2.10 3.29 15.00
CA ALA A 193 3.46 3.75 15.26
C ALA A 193 3.65 5.24 14.92
N LEU A 194 3.05 5.71 13.83
CA LEU A 194 3.14 7.10 13.39
C LEU A 194 2.50 8.06 14.41
N LEU A 195 1.29 7.77 14.87
CA LEU A 195 0.56 8.66 15.76
C LEU A 195 1.09 8.60 17.20
N GLU A 196 1.61 7.46 17.63
CA GLU A 196 2.12 7.30 18.99
C GLU A 196 3.58 7.72 19.15
N TYR A 197 4.42 7.49 18.13
CA TYR A 197 5.88 7.62 18.24
C TYR A 197 6.53 8.45 17.13
N GLY A 198 5.77 8.86 16.12
CA GLY A 198 6.26 9.66 15.00
C GLY A 198 6.77 8.85 13.81
N LYS A 199 7.07 9.58 12.73
CA LYS A 199 7.33 9.01 11.42
C LYS A 199 8.55 8.10 11.37
N ASP A 200 9.65 8.47 12.03
CA ASP A 200 10.89 7.69 11.98
C ASP A 200 10.69 6.29 12.58
N ILE A 201 9.90 6.18 13.66
CA ILE A 201 9.57 4.90 14.29
C ILE A 201 8.60 4.10 13.41
N ALA A 202 7.62 4.75 12.79
CA ALA A 202 6.72 4.10 11.84
C ALA A 202 7.48 3.53 10.63
N ASP A 203 8.40 4.31 10.06
CA ASP A 203 9.22 3.93 8.90
C ASP A 203 10.18 2.77 9.23
N ALA A 204 10.65 2.69 10.48
CA ALA A 204 11.52 1.61 10.98
C ALA A 204 10.74 0.38 11.49
N SER A 205 9.41 0.47 11.63
CA SER A 205 8.60 -0.56 12.26
C SER A 205 8.76 -1.92 11.54
N PRO A 206 8.54 -3.05 12.26
CA PRO A 206 8.65 -4.38 11.67
C PRO A 206 7.75 -4.57 10.45
N LEU A 207 8.17 -5.45 9.55
CA LEU A 207 7.31 -5.99 8.50
C LEU A 207 6.47 -7.13 9.08
N TYR A 208 5.29 -7.36 8.51
CA TYR A 208 4.29 -8.28 9.08
C TYR A 208 4.08 -9.55 8.26
N GLY A 209 4.88 -9.79 7.22
CA GLY A 209 4.75 -10.98 6.37
C GLY A 209 5.06 -12.30 7.08
N PHE A 210 4.91 -13.38 6.33
CA PHE A 210 4.90 -14.74 6.85
C PHE A 210 6.27 -15.29 7.24
N GLU A 211 7.36 -14.82 6.61
CA GLU A 211 8.64 -15.50 6.68
C GLU A 211 9.86 -14.54 6.70
N PRO A 212 10.96 -14.91 7.38
CA PRO A 212 12.24 -14.25 7.21
C PRO A 212 12.78 -14.45 5.77
N ALA A 213 13.64 -13.55 5.32
CA ALA A 213 14.10 -13.47 3.93
C ALA A 213 14.70 -14.79 3.39
N ILE A 214 15.37 -15.57 4.23
CA ILE A 214 16.04 -16.81 3.84
C ILE A 214 15.04 -17.97 3.75
N ILE A 215 15.09 -18.71 2.64
CA ILE A 215 14.50 -20.05 2.51
C ILE A 215 15.61 -21.04 2.86
N LYS A 216 15.39 -21.90 3.86
CA LYS A 216 16.25 -23.08 4.08
C LYS A 216 15.88 -24.20 3.13
#